data_AF-A0A940MTB7-F1
#
_entry.id   AF-A0A940MTB7-F1
#
_cell.length_a   1.000
_cell.length_b   1.000
_cell.length_c   1.000
_cell.angle_alpha   90.00
_cell.angle_beta   90.00
_cell.angle_gamma   90.00
#
_symmetry.space_group_name_H-M   'P 1'
#
loop_
_entity.id
_entity.type
_entity.pdbx_description
1 polymer ?
#
loop_
_entity_poly.entity_id
_entity_poly.type
_entity_poly.pdbx_seq_one_letter_code
_entity_poly.pdbx_strand_id
1 'polypeptide(L)'
;MASYDTLDGQAPIVVSHRGASAVRPEHTIESYRKAIELGSRFIEPDLVTTKDGVLVARHEHTLAGTTDIADHPEFADREWVIENFTLAELKTLRAIERTGDQRPESSSYNGQFEIATLDEIIALVKGHEAATGEKIAIVPELKSPSLLLAKGYDTAQMLVDALVAHDFTDRGRVFVQSFESGNLKALHETIMPAAGVDFQLVQLGNTSSPEGLAAIAEYADIVGPSLSAILPRTRLGAPVDGDGDGVAQITTQLTGQVTALIANAHAVGLKVIPYTVRAEEAYLALNPDGSVQTAAQEMQKLIDAGVDGFFTDHTDIGLRAVRDDRTGDVTPEADDLQGTGRTDYLYGGAGEDTISGGAGDDFLYGGADDDAIDGGAGDDRLVGDAGSDLLSGGEGHDRLIGGAGNDTLVGGAGDDSLLGDAGSDVLMGGAGSNRLTGGEGADTFRFDAPGGKGNLTRLMDFVSGEDRIELDGAVFTALGDDGQLSAESFGLGRTATTAEQHVLYDKASGDLFYDADGQGGTAAIRIGTLVAGTDLSVSDVWVA
;
A
#
# COMPACT_ATOMS: atom_id res chain seq x y z
N MET A 1 -19.05 -19.90 -8.12
CA MET A 1 -18.36 -18.80 -8.82
C MET A 1 -19.26 -17.61 -8.73
N ALA A 2 -18.69 -16.56 -8.19
CA ALA A 2 -19.09 -15.19 -8.37
C ALA A 2 -19.66 -14.86 -9.77
N SER A 3 -20.80 -14.17 -9.84
CA SER A 3 -21.37 -13.62 -11.08
C SER A 3 -21.32 -12.09 -11.07
N TYR A 4 -20.32 -11.49 -11.71
CA TYR A 4 -20.16 -10.03 -11.79
C TYR A 4 -21.07 -9.40 -12.86
N ASP A 5 -21.45 -8.13 -12.67
CA ASP A 5 -22.18 -7.33 -13.68
C ASP A 5 -21.20 -6.74 -14.72
N THR A 6 -20.23 -7.55 -15.14
CA THR A 6 -19.24 -7.23 -16.18
C THR A 6 -19.71 -7.75 -17.53
N LEU A 7 -19.08 -7.28 -18.61
CA LEU A 7 -19.43 -7.68 -19.98
C LEU A 7 -19.31 -9.20 -20.20
N ASP A 8 -18.36 -9.85 -19.51
CA ASP A 8 -18.08 -11.29 -19.60
C ASP A 8 -18.42 -12.09 -18.33
N GLY A 9 -19.02 -11.45 -17.33
CA GLY A 9 -19.41 -12.06 -16.06
C GLY A 9 -18.23 -12.44 -15.16
N GLN A 10 -16.99 -12.11 -15.54
CA GLN A 10 -15.78 -12.37 -14.75
C GLN A 10 -15.51 -11.25 -13.75
N ALA A 11 -14.66 -11.56 -12.77
CA ALA A 11 -14.16 -10.57 -11.83
C ALA A 11 -13.50 -9.40 -12.56
N PRO A 12 -13.81 -8.14 -12.19
CA PRO A 12 -13.16 -6.95 -12.73
C PRO A 12 -11.64 -7.06 -12.58
N ILE A 13 -10.90 -6.62 -13.58
CA ILE A 13 -9.43 -6.64 -13.48
C ILE A 13 -8.92 -5.45 -12.64
N VAL A 14 -7.93 -5.70 -11.79
CA VAL A 14 -7.22 -4.65 -11.06
C VAL A 14 -5.98 -4.27 -11.84
N VAL A 15 -5.89 -3.01 -12.26
CA VAL A 15 -4.71 -2.48 -12.94
C VAL A 15 -3.91 -1.64 -11.97
N SER A 16 -2.69 -2.09 -11.66
CA SER A 16 -1.73 -1.39 -10.81
C SER A 16 -1.17 -0.18 -11.54
N HIS A 17 -1.77 0.98 -11.27
CA HIS A 17 -1.48 2.24 -11.93
C HIS A 17 -0.08 2.71 -11.58
N ARG A 18 0.81 2.73 -12.58
CA ARG A 18 2.24 3.02 -12.43
C ARG A 18 3.00 2.06 -11.53
N GLY A 19 2.49 0.83 -11.38
CA GLY A 19 2.92 -0.16 -10.39
C GLY A 19 2.18 -0.01 -9.06
N ALA A 20 2.81 -0.40 -7.95
CA ALA A 20 2.29 -0.18 -6.59
C ALA A 20 2.66 1.24 -6.12
N SER A 21 2.17 2.25 -6.85
CA SER A 21 2.63 3.63 -6.71
C SER A 21 2.28 4.30 -5.39
N ALA A 22 1.36 3.73 -4.60
CA ALA A 22 1.12 4.16 -3.23
C ALA A 22 2.30 3.90 -2.28
N VAL A 23 3.08 2.84 -2.54
CA VAL A 23 4.12 2.34 -1.62
C VAL A 23 5.53 2.36 -2.22
N ARG A 24 5.67 2.58 -3.52
CA ARG A 24 6.96 2.73 -4.22
C ARG A 24 6.89 3.89 -5.22
N PRO A 25 7.99 4.62 -5.47
CA PRO A 25 8.02 5.67 -6.48
C PRO A 25 7.53 5.16 -7.83
N GLU A 26 6.59 5.89 -8.43
CA GLU A 26 5.90 5.48 -9.66
C GLU A 26 6.86 5.16 -10.82
N HIS A 27 6.48 4.21 -11.67
CA HIS A 27 7.23 3.80 -12.88
C HIS A 27 8.67 3.31 -12.66
N THR A 28 8.95 2.79 -11.47
CA THR A 28 10.20 2.07 -11.18
C THR A 28 10.01 0.57 -11.36
N ILE A 29 11.08 -0.17 -11.66
CA ILE A 29 11.02 -1.65 -11.69
C ILE A 29 10.56 -2.20 -10.34
N GLU A 30 10.93 -1.53 -9.26
CA GLU A 30 10.57 -1.87 -7.89
C GLU A 30 9.08 -1.66 -7.61
N SER A 31 8.48 -0.59 -8.13
CA SER A 31 7.03 -0.39 -8.05
C SER A 31 6.26 -1.47 -8.84
N TYR A 32 6.74 -1.83 -10.03
CA TYR A 32 6.13 -2.91 -10.82
C TYR A 32 6.31 -4.28 -10.15
N ARG A 33 7.49 -4.55 -9.61
CA ARG A 33 7.77 -5.78 -8.88
C ARG A 33 6.87 -5.88 -7.66
N LYS A 34 6.75 -4.80 -6.87
CA LYS A 34 5.86 -4.79 -5.71
C LYS A 34 4.41 -5.03 -6.12
N ALA A 35 3.90 -4.44 -7.20
CA ALA A 35 2.57 -4.75 -7.69
C ALA A 35 2.37 -6.24 -8.02
N ILE A 36 3.36 -6.87 -8.64
CA ILE A 36 3.34 -8.31 -8.97
C ILE A 36 3.41 -9.16 -7.69
N GLU A 37 4.26 -8.79 -6.73
CA GLU A 37 4.36 -9.42 -5.40
C GLU A 37 3.02 -9.35 -4.65
N LEU A 38 2.31 -8.21 -4.73
CA LEU A 38 0.96 -8.07 -4.18
C LEU A 38 -0.09 -8.93 -4.92
N GLY A 39 0.28 -9.60 -6.01
CA GLY A 39 -0.60 -10.50 -6.76
C GLY A 39 -1.31 -9.85 -7.95
N SER A 40 -0.92 -8.63 -8.35
CA SER A 40 -1.47 -7.97 -9.53
C SER A 40 -1.15 -8.75 -10.79
N ARG A 41 -2.13 -8.79 -11.72
CA ARG A 41 -1.96 -9.41 -13.05
C ARG A 41 -1.82 -8.37 -14.15
N PHE A 42 -1.96 -7.09 -13.85
CA PHE A 42 -1.94 -5.99 -14.80
C PHE A 42 -1.15 -4.82 -14.23
N ILE A 43 -0.04 -4.47 -14.89
CA ILE A 43 0.77 -3.31 -14.52
C ILE A 43 0.73 -2.24 -15.62
N GLU A 44 0.73 -0.99 -15.24
CA GLU A 44 0.54 0.14 -16.16
C GLU A 44 1.83 0.96 -16.29
N PRO A 45 2.48 0.97 -17.46
CA PRO A 45 3.50 1.95 -17.77
C PRO A 45 3.02 3.08 -18.68
N ASP A 46 3.09 4.31 -18.21
CA ASP A 46 3.05 5.51 -19.04
C ASP A 46 4.36 5.58 -19.84
N LEU A 47 4.31 5.68 -21.17
CA LEU A 47 5.48 5.63 -22.04
C LEU A 47 5.72 6.96 -22.76
N VAL A 48 6.95 7.43 -22.65
CA VAL A 48 7.55 8.52 -23.44
C VAL A 48 8.86 8.01 -24.07
N THR A 49 9.56 8.87 -24.81
CA THR A 49 10.83 8.50 -25.47
C THR A 49 11.98 9.42 -25.06
N THR A 50 13.16 8.82 -24.92
CA THR A 50 14.42 9.55 -24.80
C THR A 50 14.84 10.18 -26.14
N LYS A 51 15.84 11.06 -26.09
CA LYS A 51 16.49 11.68 -27.25
C LYS A 51 17.10 10.68 -28.24
N ASP A 52 17.55 9.54 -27.73
CA ASP A 52 18.15 8.44 -28.50
C ASP A 52 17.14 7.34 -28.85
N GLY A 53 15.84 7.60 -28.68
CA GLY A 53 14.76 6.75 -29.20
C GLY A 53 14.48 5.52 -28.35
N VAL A 54 14.61 5.61 -27.02
CA VAL A 54 14.27 4.52 -26.09
C VAL A 54 12.96 4.83 -25.37
N LEU A 55 12.04 3.86 -25.34
CA LEU A 55 10.82 3.99 -24.55
C LEU A 55 11.10 3.80 -23.06
N VAL A 56 10.70 4.79 -22.26
CA VAL A 56 10.88 4.81 -20.80
C VAL A 56 9.55 5.07 -20.10
N ALA A 57 9.40 4.49 -18.90
CA ALA A 57 8.18 4.58 -18.11
C ALA A 57 8.14 5.87 -17.28
N ARG A 58 7.27 6.80 -17.65
CA ARG A 58 7.10 8.13 -17.04
C ARG A 58 5.72 8.70 -17.35
N HIS A 59 5.03 9.18 -16.32
CA HIS A 59 3.74 9.85 -16.46
C HIS A 59 3.81 11.19 -17.22
N GLU A 60 4.90 11.95 -17.05
CA GLU A 60 5.05 13.27 -17.65
C GLU A 60 6.32 13.36 -18.48
N HIS A 61 6.29 14.24 -19.49
CA HIS A 61 7.47 14.62 -20.27
C HIS A 61 8.53 15.33 -19.42
N THR A 62 8.13 15.97 -18.31
CA THR A 62 9.06 16.66 -17.42
C THR A 62 9.80 15.68 -16.50
N LEU A 63 11.08 15.96 -16.27
CA LEU A 63 11.89 15.26 -15.27
C LEU A 63 11.64 15.80 -13.86
N ALA A 64 11.14 17.03 -13.73
CA ALA A 64 10.88 17.67 -12.45
C ALA A 64 9.74 16.98 -11.67
N GLY A 65 9.89 16.89 -10.35
CA GLY A 65 8.83 16.42 -9.43
C GLY A 65 8.73 14.90 -9.26
N THR A 66 9.34 14.13 -10.16
CA THR A 66 9.42 12.65 -10.10
C THR A 66 10.85 12.13 -10.35
N THR A 67 11.84 13.02 -10.37
CA THR A 67 13.26 12.68 -10.28
C THR A 67 14.02 13.69 -9.44
N ASP A 68 15.24 13.33 -9.06
CA ASP A 68 16.26 14.19 -8.46
C ASP A 68 16.95 15.15 -9.45
N ILE A 69 16.43 15.36 -10.67
CA ILE A 69 17.06 16.23 -11.70
C ILE A 69 17.50 17.61 -11.18
N ALA A 70 16.79 18.16 -10.19
CA ALA A 70 17.12 19.44 -9.58
C ALA A 70 18.43 19.44 -8.77
N ASP A 71 18.87 18.26 -8.31
CA ASP A 71 20.11 18.05 -7.57
C ASP A 71 21.32 17.81 -8.50
N HIS A 72 21.11 17.79 -9.82
CA HIS A 72 22.14 17.59 -10.84
C HIS A 72 22.58 18.91 -11.50
N PRO A 73 23.67 19.56 -11.01
CA PRO A 73 24.13 20.85 -11.53
C PRO A 73 24.56 20.80 -13.01
N GLU A 74 25.00 19.65 -13.51
CA GLU A 74 25.34 19.43 -14.92
C GLU A 74 24.14 19.58 -15.86
N PHE A 75 22.90 19.50 -15.33
CA PHE A 75 21.66 19.63 -16.09
C PHE A 75 20.91 20.94 -15.81
N ALA A 76 21.41 21.81 -14.93
CA ALA A 76 20.71 23.01 -14.48
C ALA A 76 20.35 23.99 -15.62
N ASP A 77 21.19 24.09 -16.66
CA ASP A 77 20.97 25.00 -17.79
C ASP A 77 20.13 24.38 -18.94
N ARG A 78 19.63 23.14 -18.75
CA ARG A 78 18.82 22.43 -19.76
C ARG A 78 17.34 22.55 -19.46
N GLU A 79 16.53 22.48 -20.51
CA GLU A 79 15.10 22.22 -20.35
C GLU A 79 14.90 20.74 -19.97
N TRP A 80 14.36 20.50 -18.77
CA TRP A 80 14.17 19.17 -18.15
C TRP A 80 13.01 18.39 -18.74
N VAL A 81 13.03 18.22 -20.06
CA VAL A 81 12.07 17.43 -20.83
C VAL A 81 12.77 16.18 -21.36
N ILE A 82 12.16 15.01 -21.17
CA ILE A 82 12.79 13.69 -21.39
C ILE A 82 13.36 13.53 -22.80
N GLU A 83 12.67 14.03 -23.84
CA GLU A 83 13.17 13.94 -25.23
C GLU A 83 14.47 14.73 -25.48
N ASN A 84 14.92 15.56 -24.52
CA ASN A 84 16.19 16.25 -24.57
C ASN A 84 17.35 15.44 -23.98
N PHE A 85 17.08 14.30 -23.33
CA PHE A 85 18.06 13.49 -22.60
C PHE A 85 18.22 12.11 -23.25
N THR A 86 19.46 11.63 -23.32
CA THR A 86 19.76 10.24 -23.74
C THR A 86 19.40 9.27 -22.61
N LEU A 87 19.19 7.99 -22.94
CA LEU A 87 18.98 6.97 -21.91
C LEU A 87 20.13 6.95 -20.89
N ALA A 88 21.38 7.09 -21.36
CA ALA A 88 22.55 7.09 -20.48
C ALA A 88 22.53 8.24 -19.47
N GLU A 89 22.03 9.42 -19.86
CA GLU A 89 21.84 10.55 -18.94
C GLU A 89 20.65 10.29 -18.00
N LEU A 90 19.55 9.73 -18.49
CA LEU A 90 18.40 9.43 -17.62
C LEU A 90 18.73 8.39 -16.55
N LYS A 91 19.58 7.41 -16.85
CA LYS A 91 20.02 6.40 -15.89
C LYS A 91 20.92 6.97 -14.77
N THR A 92 21.41 8.20 -14.89
CA THR A 92 22.09 8.87 -13.77
C THR A 92 21.14 9.49 -12.75
N LEU A 93 19.86 9.67 -13.10
CA LEU A 93 18.84 10.24 -12.22
C LEU A 93 18.22 9.16 -11.34
N ARG A 94 17.59 9.57 -10.25
CA ARG A 94 16.83 8.72 -9.33
C ARG A 94 15.39 9.17 -9.20
N ALA A 95 14.50 8.20 -9.12
CA ALA A 95 13.07 8.43 -8.95
C ALA A 95 12.78 9.04 -7.56
N ILE A 96 11.76 9.89 -7.53
CA ILE A 96 11.25 10.55 -6.32
C ILE A 96 9.72 10.45 -6.33
N GLU A 97 9.13 10.21 -5.16
CA GLU A 97 7.69 10.27 -4.90
C GLU A 97 7.16 11.70 -5.04
N ARG A 98 6.15 11.87 -5.89
CA ARG A 98 5.55 13.17 -6.23
C ARG A 98 4.57 13.70 -5.17
N THR A 99 3.97 12.83 -4.36
CA THR A 99 2.99 13.21 -3.34
C THR A 99 3.59 13.37 -1.94
N GLY A 100 4.91 13.19 -1.80
CA GLY A 100 5.67 13.48 -0.58
C GLY A 100 5.04 12.90 0.68
N ASP A 101 4.69 13.79 1.62
CA ASP A 101 4.16 13.46 2.94
C ASP A 101 2.87 12.63 2.91
N GLN A 102 2.09 12.67 1.83
CA GLN A 102 0.88 11.83 1.68
C GLN A 102 1.20 10.35 1.43
N ARG A 103 2.45 10.02 1.06
CA ARG A 103 2.95 8.66 0.85
C ARG A 103 4.29 8.48 1.54
N PRO A 104 4.31 8.41 2.88
CA PRO A 104 5.56 8.34 3.64
C PRO A 104 6.37 7.07 3.31
N GLU A 105 5.69 5.94 3.04
CA GLU A 105 6.37 4.71 2.63
C GLU A 105 7.05 4.88 1.27
N SER A 106 6.32 5.30 0.23
CA SER A 106 6.91 5.53 -1.10
C SER A 106 8.05 6.55 -1.04
N SER A 107 7.85 7.65 -0.30
CA SER A 107 8.86 8.69 -0.10
C SER A 107 10.12 8.21 0.61
N SER A 108 10.05 7.15 1.43
CA SER A 108 11.23 6.56 2.06
C SER A 108 12.23 5.97 1.04
N TYR A 109 11.77 5.70 -0.19
CA TYR A 109 12.58 5.19 -1.30
C TYR A 109 13.10 6.29 -2.25
N ASN A 110 12.89 7.56 -1.94
CA ASN A 110 13.40 8.67 -2.74
C ASN A 110 14.92 8.56 -2.95
N GLY A 111 15.37 8.70 -4.19
CA GLY A 111 16.80 8.64 -4.52
C GLY A 111 17.34 7.21 -4.69
N GLN A 112 16.53 6.16 -4.53
CA GLN A 112 17.02 4.78 -4.56
C GLN A 112 16.90 4.11 -5.93
N PHE A 113 15.87 4.44 -6.72
CA PHE A 113 15.50 3.68 -7.91
C PHE A 113 15.75 4.42 -9.21
N GLU A 114 16.03 3.67 -10.27
CA GLU A 114 16.28 4.21 -11.61
C GLU A 114 14.99 4.34 -12.42
N ILE A 115 15.03 5.18 -13.46
CA ILE A 115 13.96 5.26 -14.47
C ILE A 115 13.92 3.96 -15.27
N ALA A 116 12.77 3.30 -15.33
CA ALA A 116 12.59 2.05 -16.06
C ALA A 116 12.43 2.27 -17.57
N THR A 117 13.02 1.39 -18.37
CA THR A 117 12.74 1.25 -19.81
C THR A 117 11.62 0.24 -20.03
N LEU A 118 10.97 0.30 -21.19
CA LEU A 118 10.02 -0.73 -21.60
C LEU A 118 10.67 -2.13 -21.65
N ASP A 119 11.92 -2.22 -22.14
CA ASP A 119 12.67 -3.48 -22.21
C ASP A 119 12.87 -4.11 -20.83
N GLU A 120 13.19 -3.31 -19.82
CA GLU A 120 13.34 -3.78 -18.43
C GLU A 120 12.01 -4.24 -17.83
N ILE A 121 10.90 -3.57 -18.16
CA ILE A 121 9.56 -3.97 -17.72
C ILE A 121 9.15 -5.30 -18.36
N ILE A 122 9.39 -5.47 -19.67
CA ILE A 122 9.14 -6.74 -20.36
C ILE A 122 10.01 -7.85 -19.78
N ALA A 123 11.28 -7.56 -19.48
CA ALA A 123 12.18 -8.52 -18.84
C ALA A 123 11.69 -8.93 -17.44
N LEU A 124 11.18 -7.99 -16.63
CA LEU A 124 10.57 -8.28 -15.33
C LEU A 124 9.40 -9.27 -15.46
N VAL A 125 8.42 -8.97 -16.32
CA VAL A 125 7.22 -9.82 -16.43
C VAL A 125 7.51 -11.18 -17.03
N LYS A 126 8.45 -11.29 -17.99
CA LYS A 126 8.89 -12.57 -18.54
C LYS A 126 9.72 -13.36 -17.52
N GLY A 127 10.51 -12.68 -16.69
CA GLY A 127 11.25 -13.28 -15.59
C GLY A 127 10.30 -13.91 -14.56
N HIS A 128 9.25 -13.17 -14.17
CA HIS A 128 8.19 -13.68 -13.28
C HIS A 128 7.53 -14.92 -13.88
N GLU A 129 7.08 -14.83 -15.14
CA GLU A 129 6.43 -15.96 -15.82
C GLU A 129 7.34 -17.20 -15.89
N ALA A 130 8.63 -17.02 -16.17
CA ALA A 130 9.57 -18.13 -16.20
C ALA A 130 9.77 -18.78 -14.82
N ALA A 131 9.67 -17.99 -13.74
CA ALA A 131 9.84 -18.46 -12.37
C ALA A 131 8.58 -19.14 -11.81
N THR A 132 7.40 -18.61 -12.14
CA THR A 132 6.14 -18.99 -11.47
C THR A 132 5.12 -19.66 -12.39
N GLY A 133 5.29 -19.54 -13.71
CA GLY A 133 4.29 -19.90 -14.72
C GLY A 133 3.17 -18.88 -14.86
N GLU A 134 3.22 -17.78 -14.11
CA GLU A 134 2.18 -16.77 -14.08
C GLU A 134 2.39 -15.69 -15.13
N LYS A 135 1.34 -15.44 -15.91
CA LYS A 135 1.33 -14.38 -16.90
C LYS A 135 0.89 -13.06 -16.28
N ILE A 136 1.73 -12.04 -16.46
CA ILE A 136 1.42 -10.64 -16.16
C ILE A 136 1.18 -9.89 -17.47
N ALA A 137 0.12 -9.09 -17.52
CA ALA A 137 -0.19 -8.18 -18.61
C ALA A 137 0.41 -6.79 -18.35
N ILE A 138 0.75 -6.08 -19.43
CA ILE A 138 1.13 -4.67 -19.38
C ILE A 138 0.05 -3.83 -20.07
N VAL A 139 -0.21 -2.66 -19.50
CA VAL A 139 -1.22 -1.71 -19.96
C VAL A 139 -0.53 -0.39 -20.35
N PRO A 140 0.25 -0.36 -21.45
CA PRO A 140 1.09 0.81 -21.75
C PRO A 140 0.27 2.01 -22.22
N GLU A 141 0.41 3.18 -21.58
CA GLU A 141 -0.10 4.46 -22.11
C GLU A 141 0.93 5.12 -23.02
N LEU A 142 0.54 5.49 -24.24
CA LEU A 142 1.38 6.36 -25.07
C LEU A 142 1.11 7.83 -24.73
N LYS A 143 2.10 8.51 -24.12
CA LYS A 143 1.98 9.92 -23.72
C LYS A 143 2.26 10.88 -24.88
N SER A 144 1.29 11.73 -25.16
CA SER A 144 1.34 12.76 -26.21
C SER A 144 1.91 12.26 -27.55
N PRO A 145 1.45 11.13 -28.11
CA PRO A 145 2.02 10.56 -29.33
C PRO A 145 2.05 11.54 -30.51
N SER A 146 1.08 12.46 -30.65
CA SER A 146 1.13 13.46 -31.74
C SER A 146 2.26 14.47 -31.56
N LEU A 147 2.56 14.87 -30.32
CA LEU A 147 3.69 15.75 -30.00
C LEU A 147 5.02 15.08 -30.35
N LEU A 148 5.17 13.81 -29.95
CA LEU A 148 6.38 13.03 -30.18
C LEU A 148 6.57 12.71 -31.66
N LEU A 149 5.48 12.41 -32.39
CA LEU A 149 5.52 12.20 -33.83
C LEU A 149 6.00 13.45 -34.57
N ALA A 150 5.55 14.64 -34.15
CA ALA A 150 6.03 15.91 -34.71
C ALA A 150 7.53 16.17 -34.43
N LYS A 151 8.08 15.55 -33.37
CA LYS A 151 9.52 15.55 -33.07
C LYS A 151 10.29 14.42 -33.77
N GLY A 152 9.62 13.57 -34.54
CA GLY A 152 10.22 12.47 -35.29
C GLY A 152 10.22 11.12 -34.57
N TYR A 153 9.51 10.99 -33.44
CA TYR A 153 9.36 9.75 -32.71
C TYR A 153 7.94 9.19 -32.86
N ASP A 154 7.80 8.14 -33.67
CA ASP A 154 6.54 7.39 -33.75
C ASP A 154 6.47 6.38 -32.60
N THR A 155 6.01 6.82 -31.43
CA THR A 155 5.98 5.98 -30.22
C THR A 155 5.05 4.78 -30.33
N ALA A 156 4.03 4.83 -31.20
CA ALA A 156 3.21 3.66 -31.49
C ALA A 156 3.99 2.60 -32.27
N GLN A 157 4.70 2.99 -33.32
CA GLN A 157 5.56 2.06 -34.05
C GLN A 157 6.68 1.52 -33.15
N MET A 158 7.32 2.38 -32.35
CA MET A 158 8.38 1.99 -31.42
C MET A 158 7.88 0.96 -30.39
N LEU A 159 6.67 1.13 -29.85
CA LEU A 159 6.07 0.19 -28.91
C LEU A 159 5.84 -1.18 -29.56
N VAL A 160 5.22 -1.20 -30.74
CA VAL A 160 4.96 -2.44 -31.47
C VAL A 160 6.26 -3.16 -31.84
N ASP A 161 7.27 -2.43 -32.32
CA ASP A 161 8.58 -2.99 -32.66
C ASP A 161 9.26 -3.62 -31.43
N ALA A 162 9.22 -2.95 -30.27
CA ALA A 162 9.77 -3.47 -29.03
C ALA A 162 9.05 -4.75 -28.58
N LEU A 163 7.71 -4.75 -28.57
CA LEU A 163 6.92 -5.92 -28.17
C LEU A 163 7.17 -7.13 -29.08
N VAL A 164 7.26 -6.91 -30.39
CA VAL A 164 7.59 -7.97 -31.36
C VAL A 164 9.02 -8.48 -31.16
N ALA A 165 9.98 -7.57 -30.95
CA ALA A 165 11.38 -7.95 -30.72
C ALA A 165 11.55 -8.83 -29.47
N HIS A 166 10.70 -8.64 -28.46
CA HIS A 166 10.71 -9.43 -27.22
C HIS A 166 9.78 -10.64 -27.23
N ASP A 167 9.12 -10.97 -28.35
CA ASP A 167 8.13 -12.06 -28.41
C ASP A 167 7.03 -11.88 -27.33
N PHE A 168 6.61 -10.64 -27.09
CA PHE A 168 5.56 -10.28 -26.13
C PHE A 168 4.30 -9.84 -26.88
N THR A 169 3.75 -10.75 -27.69
CA THR A 169 2.70 -10.43 -28.66
C THR A 169 1.31 -11.00 -28.33
N ASP A 170 1.12 -11.49 -27.10
CA ASP A 170 -0.16 -12.04 -26.63
C ASP A 170 -1.20 -10.93 -26.46
N ARG A 171 -2.30 -10.98 -27.24
CA ARG A 171 -3.41 -10.00 -27.17
C ARG A 171 -3.98 -9.86 -25.76
N GLY A 172 -4.02 -10.95 -24.99
CA GLY A 172 -4.52 -10.96 -23.62
C GLY A 172 -3.56 -10.33 -22.61
N ARG A 173 -2.36 -9.90 -23.04
CA ARG A 173 -1.31 -9.36 -22.17
C ARG A 173 -0.85 -7.96 -22.53
N VAL A 174 -1.38 -7.37 -23.60
CA VAL A 174 -1.02 -6.02 -24.05
C VAL A 174 -2.28 -5.22 -24.30
N PHE A 175 -2.45 -4.15 -23.52
CA PHE A 175 -3.58 -3.23 -23.54
C PHE A 175 -3.06 -1.82 -23.78
N VAL A 176 -2.90 -1.44 -25.05
CA VAL A 176 -2.31 -0.14 -25.40
C VAL A 176 -3.36 0.95 -25.21
N GLN A 177 -3.06 1.93 -24.37
CA GLN A 177 -3.96 3.01 -24.03
C GLN A 177 -3.47 4.37 -24.55
N SER A 178 -4.41 5.24 -24.94
CA SER A 178 -4.10 6.62 -25.30
C SER A 178 -5.34 7.53 -25.20
N PHE A 179 -5.11 8.79 -24.85
CA PHE A 179 -6.11 9.86 -25.01
C PHE A 179 -6.33 10.25 -26.48
N GLU A 180 -5.35 10.00 -27.35
CA GLU A 180 -5.37 10.48 -28.73
C GLU A 180 -5.96 9.42 -29.68
N SER A 181 -7.25 9.52 -30.01
CA SER A 181 -7.92 8.56 -30.92
C SER A 181 -7.23 8.36 -32.27
N GLY A 182 -6.55 9.39 -32.79
CA GLY A 182 -5.75 9.28 -34.03
C GLY A 182 -4.59 8.29 -33.90
N ASN A 183 -3.96 8.22 -32.71
CA ASN A 183 -2.90 7.25 -32.42
C ASN A 183 -3.45 5.82 -32.37
N LEU A 184 -4.57 5.59 -31.68
CA LEU A 184 -5.20 4.26 -31.60
C LEU A 184 -5.69 3.78 -32.97
N LYS A 185 -6.23 4.67 -33.80
CA LYS A 185 -6.61 4.33 -35.19
C LYS A 185 -5.39 3.96 -36.04
N ALA A 186 -4.28 4.67 -35.90
CA ALA A 186 -3.04 4.30 -36.61
C ALA A 186 -2.53 2.92 -36.18
N LEU A 187 -2.60 2.59 -34.88
CA LEU A 187 -2.30 1.26 -34.35
C LEU A 187 -3.21 0.20 -34.99
N HIS A 188 -4.52 0.42 -34.95
CA HIS A 188 -5.54 -0.50 -35.46
C HIS A 188 -5.46 -0.73 -36.98
N GLU A 189 -5.38 0.34 -37.77
CA GLU A 189 -5.55 0.28 -39.22
C GLU A 189 -4.25 -0.05 -39.97
N THR A 190 -3.10 0.30 -39.40
CA THR A 190 -1.82 0.29 -40.12
C THR A 190 -0.70 -0.44 -39.38
N ILE A 191 -0.36 -0.02 -38.17
CA ILE A 191 0.88 -0.45 -37.50
C ILE A 191 0.81 -1.92 -37.06
N MET A 192 -0.23 -2.30 -36.30
CA MET A 192 -0.39 -3.67 -35.82
C MET A 192 -0.60 -4.68 -36.98
N PRO A 193 -1.45 -4.40 -37.98
CA PRO A 193 -1.57 -5.26 -39.16
C PRO A 193 -0.25 -5.45 -39.93
N ALA A 194 0.57 -4.40 -40.07
CA ALA A 194 1.86 -4.48 -40.74
C ALA A 194 2.87 -5.36 -39.96
N ALA A 195 2.79 -5.36 -38.63
CA ALA A 195 3.60 -6.19 -37.75
C ALA A 195 3.05 -7.60 -37.53
N GLY A 196 1.82 -7.89 -37.98
CA GLY A 196 1.16 -9.19 -37.79
C GLY A 196 0.73 -9.45 -36.34
N VAL A 197 0.46 -8.39 -35.58
CA VAL A 197 -0.03 -8.44 -34.19
C VAL A 197 -1.42 -7.80 -34.09
N ASP A 198 -2.08 -8.01 -32.96
CA ASP A 198 -3.42 -7.46 -32.69
C ASP A 198 -3.59 -7.30 -31.17
N PHE A 199 -3.08 -6.20 -30.61
CA PHE A 199 -3.19 -5.88 -29.18
C PHE A 199 -4.53 -5.25 -28.86
N GLN A 200 -4.96 -5.37 -27.60
CA GLN A 200 -6.16 -4.67 -27.15
C GLN A 200 -5.90 -3.18 -27.09
N LEU A 201 -6.87 -2.39 -27.54
CA LEU A 201 -6.77 -0.92 -27.54
C LEU A 201 -7.75 -0.30 -26.54
N VAL A 202 -7.27 0.66 -25.76
CA VAL A 202 -8.03 1.36 -24.71
C VAL A 202 -8.11 2.85 -25.05
N GLN A 203 -9.31 3.35 -25.34
CA GLN A 203 -9.54 4.77 -25.55
C GLN A 203 -9.75 5.48 -24.20
N LEU A 204 -8.81 6.32 -23.80
CA LEU A 204 -8.95 7.16 -22.61
C LEU A 204 -9.84 8.36 -22.90
N GLY A 205 -10.76 8.68 -21.98
CA GLY A 205 -11.66 9.83 -22.10
C GLY A 205 -13.08 9.56 -21.62
N ASN A 206 -13.89 10.63 -21.57
CA ASN A 206 -15.17 10.64 -20.86
C ASN A 206 -16.41 10.62 -21.78
N THR A 207 -16.25 10.18 -23.03
CA THR A 207 -17.39 10.07 -23.96
C THR A 207 -18.39 9.05 -23.41
N SER A 208 -19.63 9.47 -23.21
CA SER A 208 -20.73 8.60 -22.73
C SER A 208 -21.91 8.51 -23.69
N SER A 209 -21.86 9.22 -24.83
CA SER A 209 -22.92 9.15 -25.83
C SER A 209 -22.87 7.82 -26.59
N PRO A 210 -24.02 7.18 -26.86
CA PRO A 210 -24.07 5.95 -27.65
C PRO A 210 -23.36 6.07 -29.00
N GLU A 211 -23.50 7.21 -29.70
CA GLU A 211 -22.85 7.42 -31.01
C GLU A 211 -21.33 7.54 -30.89
N GLY A 212 -20.85 8.20 -29.82
CA GLY A 212 -19.43 8.36 -29.59
C GLY A 212 -18.77 7.04 -29.19
N LEU A 213 -19.44 6.26 -28.34
CA LEU A 213 -18.99 4.93 -27.94
C LEU A 213 -19.03 3.94 -29.12
N ALA A 214 -20.07 3.98 -29.96
CA ALA A 214 -20.13 3.18 -31.19
C ALA A 214 -18.95 3.48 -32.14
N ALA A 215 -18.56 4.76 -32.26
CA ALA A 215 -17.40 5.14 -33.06
C ALA A 215 -16.07 4.69 -32.45
N ILE A 216 -15.98 4.57 -31.12
CA ILE A 216 -14.81 4.01 -30.42
C ILE A 216 -14.72 2.50 -30.67
N ALA A 217 -15.85 1.79 -30.60
CA ALA A 217 -15.94 0.35 -30.81
C ALA A 217 -15.49 -0.12 -32.22
N GLU A 218 -15.32 0.80 -33.18
CA GLU A 218 -14.77 0.47 -34.51
C GLU A 218 -13.26 0.17 -34.47
N TYR A 219 -12.53 0.66 -33.46
CA TYR A 219 -11.07 0.51 -33.39
C TYR A 219 -10.53 0.13 -32.01
N ALA A 220 -11.32 0.23 -30.93
CA ALA A 220 -10.90 -0.08 -29.58
C ALA A 220 -11.78 -1.14 -28.91
N ASP A 221 -11.21 -1.82 -27.92
CA ASP A 221 -11.87 -2.88 -27.14
C ASP A 221 -12.41 -2.33 -25.81
N ILE A 222 -11.80 -1.26 -25.30
CA ILE A 222 -12.02 -0.75 -23.94
C ILE A 222 -12.10 0.78 -23.97
N VAL A 223 -12.94 1.34 -23.10
CA VAL A 223 -12.89 2.76 -22.72
C VAL A 223 -12.37 2.92 -21.29
N GLY A 224 -11.45 3.88 -21.11
CA GLY A 224 -10.96 4.27 -19.80
C GLY A 224 -11.44 5.68 -19.44
N PRO A 225 -12.58 5.82 -18.74
CA PRO A 225 -13.09 7.12 -18.31
C PRO A 225 -12.54 7.52 -16.93
N SER A 226 -12.69 8.79 -16.56
CA SER A 226 -12.43 9.22 -15.19
C SER A 226 -13.53 8.71 -14.24
N LEU A 227 -13.20 8.54 -12.95
CA LEU A 227 -14.18 8.15 -11.92
C LEU A 227 -15.45 9.01 -11.94
N SER A 228 -15.29 10.34 -12.08
CA SER A 228 -16.43 11.28 -12.10
C SER A 228 -17.35 11.14 -13.32
N ALA A 229 -16.90 10.47 -14.39
CA ALA A 229 -17.75 10.16 -15.53
C ALA A 229 -18.68 8.96 -15.26
N ILE A 230 -18.39 8.16 -14.24
CA ILE A 230 -19.22 7.03 -13.78
C ILE A 230 -19.99 7.41 -12.51
N LEU A 231 -19.29 7.93 -11.50
CA LEU A 231 -19.82 8.36 -10.20
C LEU A 231 -19.67 9.89 -10.08
N PRO A 232 -20.69 10.69 -10.50
CA PRO A 232 -20.57 12.13 -10.53
C PRO A 232 -20.37 12.73 -9.13
N ARG A 233 -19.59 13.81 -9.09
CA ARG A 233 -19.22 14.51 -7.85
C ARG A 233 -19.55 15.99 -7.91
N THR A 234 -19.92 16.59 -6.79
CA THR A 234 -20.06 18.04 -6.59
C THR A 234 -18.92 18.56 -5.73
N ARG A 235 -18.51 19.82 -5.95
CA ARG A 235 -17.54 20.47 -5.07
C ARG A 235 -18.20 20.92 -3.77
N LEU A 236 -17.50 20.71 -2.66
CA LEU A 236 -17.89 21.21 -1.34
C LEU A 236 -17.62 22.71 -1.23
N GLY A 237 -18.33 23.39 -0.33
CA GLY A 237 -18.11 24.80 -0.02
C GLY A 237 -16.83 25.06 0.79
N ALA A 238 -16.37 24.05 1.53
CA ALA A 238 -15.10 24.01 2.26
C ALA A 238 -14.59 22.56 2.29
N PRO A 239 -13.28 22.33 2.40
CA PRO A 239 -12.74 20.99 2.61
C PRO A 239 -13.22 20.37 3.93
N VAL A 240 -13.29 19.05 3.98
CA VAL A 240 -13.60 18.26 5.19
C VAL A 240 -12.38 17.44 5.58
N ASP A 241 -12.13 17.38 6.88
CA ASP A 241 -11.13 16.53 7.53
C ASP A 241 -11.75 15.15 7.72
N GLY A 242 -11.26 14.20 6.93
CA GLY A 242 -11.81 12.86 6.84
C GLY A 242 -11.24 11.87 7.84
N ASP A 243 -10.02 12.10 8.32
CA ASP A 243 -9.29 11.21 9.23
C ASP A 243 -9.11 11.79 10.65
N GLY A 244 -9.48 13.06 10.85
CA GLY A 244 -9.46 13.72 12.15
C GLY A 244 -8.09 14.25 12.56
N ASP A 245 -7.12 14.31 11.64
CA ASP A 245 -5.75 14.76 11.91
C ASP A 245 -5.62 16.31 12.05
N GLY A 246 -6.72 17.03 11.80
CA GLY A 246 -6.80 18.49 11.83
C GLY A 246 -6.50 19.17 10.48
N VAL A 247 -6.29 18.41 9.39
CA VAL A 247 -5.97 18.88 8.05
C VAL A 247 -7.06 18.46 7.07
N ALA A 248 -8.01 19.35 6.82
CA ALA A 248 -9.10 19.06 5.89
C ALA A 248 -8.67 19.00 4.40
N GLN A 249 -8.74 17.82 3.77
CA GLN A 249 -8.36 17.64 2.35
C GLN A 249 -9.50 17.18 1.42
N ILE A 250 -10.60 16.62 1.94
CA ILE A 250 -11.72 16.15 1.11
C ILE A 250 -12.48 17.35 0.52
N THR A 251 -12.52 17.46 -0.81
CA THR A 251 -13.13 18.63 -1.50
C THR A 251 -14.38 18.31 -2.31
N THR A 252 -14.78 17.04 -2.40
CA THR A 252 -15.89 16.61 -3.24
C THR A 252 -16.87 15.70 -2.51
N GLN A 253 -18.10 15.66 -3.00
CA GLN A 253 -19.17 14.78 -2.51
C GLN A 253 -19.83 14.07 -3.69
N LEU A 254 -20.10 12.77 -3.55
CA LEU A 254 -20.85 12.01 -4.53
C LEU A 254 -22.29 12.51 -4.64
N THR A 255 -22.83 12.51 -5.86
CA THR A 255 -24.25 12.81 -6.08
C THR A 255 -25.18 11.64 -5.74
N GLY A 256 -24.63 10.43 -5.58
CA GLY A 256 -25.38 9.18 -5.44
C GLY A 256 -25.93 8.62 -6.75
N GLN A 257 -25.60 9.23 -7.90
CA GLN A 257 -25.99 8.74 -9.22
C GLN A 257 -24.88 7.89 -9.83
N VAL A 258 -25.28 6.89 -10.61
CA VAL A 258 -24.39 6.16 -11.55
C VAL A 258 -24.79 6.59 -12.96
N THR A 259 -23.83 7.00 -13.79
CA THR A 259 -24.13 7.42 -15.17
C THR A 259 -24.42 6.22 -16.07
N ALA A 260 -25.07 6.47 -17.21
CA ALA A 260 -25.32 5.43 -18.22
C ALA A 260 -24.07 5.03 -19.04
N LEU A 261 -22.87 5.52 -18.70
CA LEU A 261 -21.66 5.28 -19.49
C LEU A 261 -21.37 3.78 -19.62
N ILE A 262 -21.43 3.04 -18.51
CA ILE A 262 -21.14 1.60 -18.48
C ILE A 262 -22.11 0.84 -19.38
N ALA A 263 -23.42 1.02 -19.15
CA ALA A 263 -24.45 0.37 -19.95
C ALA A 263 -24.36 0.72 -21.44
N ASN A 264 -24.06 1.98 -21.79
CA ASN A 264 -23.91 2.39 -23.19
C ASN A 264 -22.65 1.79 -23.85
N ALA A 265 -21.55 1.65 -23.11
CA ALA A 265 -20.32 1.05 -23.60
C ALA A 265 -20.50 -0.46 -23.82
N HIS A 266 -21.07 -1.16 -22.84
CA HIS A 266 -21.40 -2.59 -22.95
C HIS A 266 -22.35 -2.88 -24.11
N ALA A 267 -23.32 -2.00 -24.38
CA ALA A 267 -24.28 -2.16 -25.48
C ALA A 267 -23.61 -2.16 -26.88
N VAL A 268 -22.41 -1.59 -27.01
CA VAL A 268 -21.60 -1.61 -28.23
C VAL A 268 -20.40 -2.56 -28.13
N GLY A 269 -20.32 -3.37 -27.07
CA GLY A 269 -19.28 -4.39 -26.88
C GLY A 269 -17.96 -3.86 -26.31
N LEU A 270 -17.92 -2.62 -25.82
CA LEU A 270 -16.74 -2.04 -25.17
C LEU A 270 -16.71 -2.41 -23.69
N LYS A 271 -15.54 -2.80 -23.18
CA LYS A 271 -15.29 -2.91 -21.73
C LYS A 271 -15.04 -1.53 -21.12
N VAL A 272 -15.25 -1.39 -19.82
CA VAL A 272 -15.06 -0.12 -19.08
C VAL A 272 -14.08 -0.31 -17.93
N ILE A 273 -12.97 0.44 -17.96
CA ILE A 273 -11.92 0.39 -16.92
C ILE A 273 -11.57 1.82 -16.49
N PRO A 274 -12.26 2.42 -15.50
CA PRO A 274 -12.00 3.78 -15.09
C PRO A 274 -10.68 3.98 -14.34
N TYR A 275 -10.20 5.22 -14.35
CA TYR A 275 -9.04 5.67 -13.60
C TYR A 275 -9.36 6.91 -12.73
N THR A 276 -8.72 7.13 -11.58
CA THR A 276 -7.88 6.22 -10.80
C THR A 276 -8.38 6.23 -9.36
N VAL A 277 -8.65 5.08 -8.76
CA VAL A 277 -9.06 4.99 -7.36
C VAL A 277 -7.84 5.10 -6.45
N ARG A 278 -7.93 5.95 -5.43
CA ARG A 278 -6.83 6.31 -4.51
C ARG A 278 -7.36 6.39 -3.08
N ALA A 279 -6.52 6.08 -2.10
CA ALA A 279 -6.88 6.03 -0.70
C ALA A 279 -6.39 7.22 0.13
N GLU A 280 -5.53 8.09 -0.42
CA GLU A 280 -5.12 9.30 0.28
C GLU A 280 -6.31 10.27 0.39
N GLU A 281 -6.44 10.92 1.55
CA GLU A 281 -7.59 11.76 1.94
C GLU A 281 -7.95 12.80 0.86
N ALA A 282 -6.95 13.46 0.26
CA ALA A 282 -7.13 14.44 -0.81
C ALA A 282 -7.86 13.91 -2.07
N TYR A 283 -7.90 12.59 -2.28
CA TYR A 283 -8.57 11.95 -3.42
C TYR A 283 -9.92 11.32 -3.06
N LEU A 284 -10.25 11.24 -1.77
CA LEU A 284 -11.53 10.73 -1.29
C LEU A 284 -12.68 11.71 -1.60
N ALA A 285 -13.90 11.23 -1.39
CA ALA A 285 -15.12 12.02 -1.47
C ALA A 285 -15.99 11.77 -0.25
N LEU A 286 -16.97 12.65 -0.02
CA LEU A 286 -18.07 12.35 0.89
C LEU A 286 -19.15 11.56 0.16
N ASN A 287 -19.82 10.67 0.89
CA ASN A 287 -21.07 10.07 0.48
C ASN A 287 -22.20 11.12 0.44
N PRO A 288 -23.35 10.83 -0.22
CA PRO A 288 -24.49 11.75 -0.26
C PRO A 288 -25.04 12.15 1.11
N ASP A 289 -24.84 11.31 2.14
CA ASP A 289 -25.22 11.59 3.53
C ASP A 289 -24.19 12.42 4.31
N GLY A 290 -23.03 12.71 3.71
CA GLY A 290 -21.95 13.48 4.31
C GLY A 290 -20.89 12.66 5.03
N SER A 291 -21.03 11.33 5.13
CA SER A 291 -19.97 10.45 5.66
C SER A 291 -18.77 10.38 4.70
N VAL A 292 -17.58 10.10 5.23
CA VAL A 292 -16.38 9.89 4.40
C VAL A 292 -16.53 8.59 3.60
N GLN A 293 -16.20 8.66 2.32
CA GLN A 293 -16.14 7.48 1.46
C GLN A 293 -14.69 7.01 1.33
N THR A 294 -14.44 5.75 1.68
CA THR A 294 -13.12 5.13 1.51
C THR A 294 -12.86 4.68 0.08
N ALA A 295 -11.59 4.44 -0.27
CA ALA A 295 -11.22 3.88 -1.57
C ALA A 295 -11.88 2.52 -1.83
N ALA A 296 -11.93 1.65 -0.82
CA ALA A 296 -12.57 0.34 -0.91
C ALA A 296 -14.07 0.47 -1.22
N GLN A 297 -14.77 1.39 -0.54
CA GLN A 297 -16.18 1.67 -0.82
C GLN A 297 -16.39 2.26 -2.22
N GLU A 298 -15.44 3.05 -2.74
CA GLU A 298 -15.50 3.51 -4.13
C GLU A 298 -15.30 2.37 -5.13
N MET A 299 -14.32 1.49 -4.91
CA MET A 299 -14.12 0.30 -5.75
C MET A 299 -15.36 -0.58 -5.77
N GLN A 300 -15.97 -0.83 -4.61
CA GLN A 300 -17.21 -1.63 -4.53
C GLN A 300 -18.35 -0.99 -5.35
N LYS A 301 -18.55 0.33 -5.23
CA LYS A 301 -19.58 1.02 -6.04
C LYS A 301 -19.31 0.94 -7.54
N LEU A 302 -18.05 0.90 -7.97
CA LEU A 302 -17.70 0.69 -9.38
C LEU A 302 -17.99 -0.76 -9.81
N ILE A 303 -17.63 -1.74 -8.98
CA ILE A 303 -17.90 -3.16 -9.22
C ILE A 303 -19.41 -3.39 -9.34
N ASP A 304 -20.20 -2.84 -8.41
CA ASP A 304 -21.67 -2.89 -8.42
C ASP A 304 -22.28 -2.18 -9.64
N ALA A 305 -21.62 -1.13 -10.13
CA ALA A 305 -22.03 -0.41 -11.33
C ALA A 305 -21.69 -1.16 -12.63
N GLY A 306 -20.88 -2.22 -12.56
CA GLY A 306 -20.57 -3.11 -13.67
C GLY A 306 -19.30 -2.76 -14.45
N VAL A 307 -18.29 -2.14 -13.83
CA VAL A 307 -17.00 -1.93 -14.51
C VAL A 307 -16.27 -3.25 -14.73
N ASP A 308 -15.56 -3.39 -15.85
CA ASP A 308 -14.78 -4.59 -16.21
C ASP A 308 -13.38 -4.62 -15.56
N GLY A 309 -13.03 -3.54 -14.87
CA GLY A 309 -11.79 -3.37 -14.12
C GLY A 309 -11.66 -1.95 -13.61
N PHE A 310 -10.56 -1.61 -12.95
CA PHE A 310 -10.24 -0.23 -12.60
C PHE A 310 -8.74 -0.05 -12.34
N PHE A 311 -8.26 1.17 -12.53
CA PHE A 311 -6.90 1.56 -12.18
C PHE A 311 -6.83 2.02 -10.72
N THR A 312 -5.83 1.57 -9.98
CA THR A 312 -5.56 2.04 -8.62
C THR A 312 -4.07 2.14 -8.32
N ASP A 313 -3.72 3.12 -7.50
CA ASP A 313 -2.36 3.28 -6.94
C ASP A 313 -2.16 2.30 -5.76
N HIS A 314 -3.25 1.86 -5.12
CA HIS A 314 -3.31 0.96 -3.96
C HIS A 314 -3.69 -0.44 -4.43
N THR A 315 -2.70 -1.18 -4.94
CA THR A 315 -2.89 -2.49 -5.58
C THR A 315 -3.49 -3.52 -4.62
N ASP A 316 -3.05 -3.50 -3.37
CA ASP A 316 -3.59 -4.28 -2.25
C ASP A 316 -5.10 -4.02 -2.05
N ILE A 317 -5.51 -2.76 -1.90
CA ILE A 317 -6.93 -2.39 -1.71
C ILE A 317 -7.76 -2.82 -2.93
N GLY A 318 -7.22 -2.63 -4.14
CA GLY A 318 -7.87 -3.04 -5.39
C GLY A 318 -8.09 -4.54 -5.48
N LEU A 319 -7.05 -5.33 -5.18
CA LEU A 319 -7.13 -6.79 -5.20
C LEU A 319 -8.08 -7.31 -4.13
N ARG A 320 -8.09 -6.70 -2.94
CA ARG A 320 -9.09 -6.98 -1.90
C ARG A 320 -10.50 -6.75 -2.43
N ALA A 321 -10.81 -5.56 -2.95
CA ALA A 321 -12.14 -5.22 -3.45
C ALA A 321 -12.68 -6.16 -4.55
N VAL A 322 -11.79 -6.76 -5.36
CA VAL A 322 -12.20 -7.73 -6.40
C VAL A 322 -12.33 -9.15 -5.87
N ARG A 323 -11.46 -9.55 -4.93
CA ARG A 323 -11.44 -10.90 -4.33
C ARG A 323 -12.57 -11.07 -3.30
N ASP A 324 -12.95 -9.98 -2.64
CA ASP A 324 -13.87 -9.92 -1.52
C ASP A 324 -15.31 -9.51 -1.93
N ASP A 325 -16.00 -10.32 -2.74
CA ASP A 325 -17.44 -10.06 -2.87
C ASP A 325 -18.31 -11.26 -3.28
N ARG A 326 -17.73 -12.44 -3.58
CA ARG A 326 -18.54 -13.55 -4.10
C ARG A 326 -18.05 -14.98 -3.82
N THR A 327 -17.12 -15.17 -2.89
CA THR A 327 -17.23 -16.36 -2.02
C THR A 327 -18.39 -16.22 -1.05
N GLY A 328 -18.82 -14.97 -0.79
CA GLY A 328 -20.04 -14.68 -0.07
C GLY A 328 -19.89 -14.93 1.42
N ASP A 329 -18.86 -14.32 2.03
CA ASP A 329 -18.96 -13.97 3.44
C ASP A 329 -19.04 -12.45 3.61
N VAL A 330 -20.28 -11.99 3.53
CA VAL A 330 -20.80 -10.83 4.26
C VAL A 330 -21.88 -11.35 5.21
N THR A 331 -21.73 -12.61 5.64
CA THR A 331 -22.56 -13.12 6.71
C THR A 331 -21.99 -12.55 8.01
N PRO A 332 -22.82 -12.21 9.00
CA PRO A 332 -22.34 -11.82 10.33
C PRO A 332 -21.82 -13.05 11.11
N GLU A 333 -21.23 -14.03 10.43
CA GLU A 333 -20.78 -15.29 11.00
C GLU A 333 -19.25 -15.37 10.94
N ALA A 334 -18.67 -16.00 11.95
CA ALA A 334 -17.23 -16.24 12.06
C ALA A 334 -16.68 -17.12 10.92
N ASP A 335 -15.58 -16.67 10.32
CA ASP A 335 -14.80 -17.34 9.29
C ASP A 335 -13.52 -18.04 9.83
N ASP A 336 -13.04 -19.06 9.12
CA ASP A 336 -11.72 -19.70 9.36
C ASP A 336 -10.91 -19.68 8.05
N LEU A 337 -10.03 -18.68 7.96
CA LEU A 337 -9.22 -18.38 6.78
C LEU A 337 -7.79 -18.91 6.97
N GLN A 338 -7.33 -19.65 5.97
CA GLN A 338 -6.00 -20.28 5.99
C GLN A 338 -5.26 -19.91 4.70
N GLY A 339 -4.12 -19.25 4.88
CA GLY A 339 -3.18 -18.91 3.83
C GLY A 339 -2.30 -20.10 3.46
N THR A 340 -1.21 -19.81 2.77
CA THR A 340 -0.37 -20.78 2.09
C THR A 340 1.09 -20.63 2.55
N GLY A 341 2.03 -20.85 1.63
CA GLY A 341 3.46 -20.65 1.88
C GLY A 341 4.02 -19.54 0.98
N ARG A 342 3.17 -18.60 0.60
CA ARG A 342 3.42 -17.45 -0.27
C ARG A 342 2.73 -16.26 0.38
N THR A 343 3.09 -15.05 -0.03
CA THR A 343 2.31 -13.85 0.28
C THR A 343 0.83 -14.03 -0.05
N ASP A 344 0.01 -14.01 0.99
CA ASP A 344 -1.43 -14.16 0.97
C ASP A 344 -2.14 -12.86 1.38
N TYR A 345 -3.40 -12.74 0.98
CA TYR A 345 -4.28 -11.62 1.30
C TYR A 345 -5.58 -12.18 1.84
N LEU A 346 -5.77 -12.10 3.15
CA LEU A 346 -6.94 -12.65 3.83
C LEU A 346 -7.70 -11.51 4.53
N TYR A 347 -9.02 -11.56 4.48
CA TYR A 347 -9.91 -10.59 5.13
C TYR A 347 -11.09 -11.34 5.73
N GLY A 348 -11.30 -11.19 7.04
CA GLY A 348 -12.38 -11.86 7.78
C GLY A 348 -13.75 -11.26 7.47
N GLY A 349 -13.87 -9.94 7.53
CA GLY A 349 -15.09 -9.25 7.16
C GLY A 349 -15.91 -8.82 8.37
N ALA A 350 -16.98 -9.54 8.69
CA ALA A 350 -17.81 -9.24 9.85
C ALA A 350 -18.12 -10.54 10.59
N GLY A 351 -17.89 -10.59 11.89
CA GLY A 351 -17.94 -11.83 12.66
C GLY A 351 -16.68 -11.98 13.48
N GLU A 352 -16.66 -12.97 14.39
CA GLU A 352 -15.45 -13.27 15.17
C GLU A 352 -14.56 -14.24 14.37
N ASP A 353 -13.66 -13.72 13.52
CA ASP A 353 -12.96 -14.51 12.52
C ASP A 353 -11.64 -15.10 13.05
N THR A 354 -11.21 -16.20 12.45
CA THR A 354 -9.88 -16.79 12.67
C THR A 354 -9.11 -16.79 11.36
N ILE A 355 -7.96 -16.13 11.33
CA ILE A 355 -7.15 -15.93 10.12
C ILE A 355 -5.72 -16.39 10.39
N SER A 356 -5.18 -17.24 9.52
CA SER A 356 -3.77 -17.65 9.56
C SER A 356 -3.11 -17.41 8.20
N GLY A 357 -2.04 -16.61 8.14
CA GLY A 357 -1.29 -16.32 6.92
C GLY A 357 -0.40 -17.48 6.47
N GLY A 358 0.30 -18.08 7.42
CA GLY A 358 1.10 -19.26 7.20
C GLY A 358 2.57 -18.90 6.99
N ALA A 359 3.06 -18.93 5.76
CA ALA A 359 4.41 -18.46 5.48
C ALA A 359 4.42 -17.56 4.24
N GLY A 360 5.36 -16.63 4.16
CA GLY A 360 5.37 -15.57 3.16
C GLY A 360 5.08 -14.23 3.83
N ASP A 361 5.29 -13.13 3.12
CA ASP A 361 5.00 -11.78 3.65
C ASP A 361 3.52 -11.50 3.43
N ASP A 362 2.67 -11.75 4.43
CA ASP A 362 1.22 -11.81 4.31
C ASP A 362 0.52 -10.49 4.69
N PHE A 363 -0.71 -10.32 4.21
CA PHE A 363 -1.56 -9.16 4.49
C PHE A 363 -2.91 -9.64 5.00
N LEU A 364 -3.12 -9.52 6.31
CA LEU A 364 -4.24 -10.10 7.02
C LEU A 364 -5.08 -8.98 7.66
N TYR A 365 -6.39 -9.06 7.50
CA TYR A 365 -7.33 -8.06 7.97
C TYR A 365 -8.49 -8.76 8.70
N GLY A 366 -8.76 -8.39 9.94
CA GLY A 366 -9.88 -8.93 10.73
C GLY A 366 -11.19 -8.43 10.17
N GLY A 367 -11.48 -7.16 10.40
CA GLY A 367 -12.66 -6.49 9.87
C GLY A 367 -13.51 -5.93 11.00
N ALA A 368 -14.69 -6.47 11.21
CA ALA A 368 -15.59 -6.04 12.27
C ALA A 368 -15.87 -7.19 13.22
N ASP A 369 -16.05 -6.85 14.50
CA ASP A 369 -16.17 -7.78 15.63
C ASP A 369 -14.80 -8.35 16.04
N ASP A 370 -14.75 -9.24 17.04
CA ASP A 370 -13.51 -9.62 17.72
C ASP A 370 -12.78 -10.75 16.97
N ASP A 371 -11.64 -10.44 16.33
CA ASP A 371 -10.92 -11.34 15.44
C ASP A 371 -9.65 -11.96 16.04
N ALA A 372 -9.23 -13.12 15.51
CA ALA A 372 -7.97 -13.78 15.84
C ALA A 372 -7.11 -13.98 14.59
N ILE A 373 -5.99 -13.27 14.51
CA ILE A 373 -5.14 -13.19 13.33
C ILE A 373 -3.71 -13.65 13.66
N ASP A 374 -3.17 -14.59 12.90
CA ASP A 374 -1.81 -15.12 13.01
C ASP A 374 -1.07 -14.98 11.66
N GLY A 375 -0.03 -14.14 11.61
CA GLY A 375 0.81 -13.92 10.43
C GLY A 375 1.58 -15.18 10.05
N GLY A 376 2.34 -15.69 11.00
CA GLY A 376 3.07 -16.94 10.87
C GLY A 376 4.55 -16.67 10.63
N ALA A 377 5.05 -16.86 9.40
CA ALA A 377 6.46 -16.67 9.09
C ALA A 377 6.66 -15.82 7.84
N GLY A 378 7.37 -14.71 7.95
CA GLY A 378 7.56 -13.73 6.88
C GLY A 378 7.39 -12.33 7.45
N ASP A 379 7.64 -11.29 6.65
CA ASP A 379 7.42 -9.93 7.12
C ASP A 379 5.93 -9.56 6.92
N ASP A 380 5.10 -9.79 7.94
CA ASP A 380 3.65 -9.77 7.84
C ASP A 380 3.03 -8.41 8.17
N ARG A 381 1.84 -8.16 7.62
CA ARG A 381 1.00 -7.00 7.93
C ARG A 381 -0.38 -7.45 8.40
N LEU A 382 -0.65 -7.22 9.68
CA LEU A 382 -1.92 -7.55 10.32
C LEU A 382 -2.67 -6.27 10.70
N VAL A 383 -3.97 -6.25 10.46
CA VAL A 383 -4.87 -5.17 10.87
C VAL A 383 -6.14 -5.79 11.48
N GLY A 384 -6.45 -5.47 12.75
CA GLY A 384 -7.68 -5.94 13.40
C GLY A 384 -8.93 -5.23 12.88
N ASP A 385 -8.80 -3.93 12.63
CA ASP A 385 -9.88 -3.01 12.22
C ASP A 385 -10.81 -2.64 13.38
N ALA A 386 -11.97 -3.26 13.59
CA ALA A 386 -12.90 -2.87 14.66
C ALA A 386 -13.35 -4.07 15.47
N GLY A 387 -12.99 -4.13 16.76
CA GLY A 387 -13.16 -5.31 17.57
C GLY A 387 -12.22 -5.28 18.76
N SER A 388 -12.30 -6.26 19.64
CA SER A 388 -11.21 -6.55 20.58
C SER A 388 -10.41 -7.72 20.03
N ASP A 389 -9.41 -7.39 19.22
CA ASP A 389 -8.73 -8.32 18.34
C ASP A 389 -7.48 -8.94 18.97
N LEU A 390 -7.14 -10.15 18.55
CA LEU A 390 -5.89 -10.83 18.88
C LEU A 390 -5.02 -10.94 17.62
N LEU A 391 -3.92 -10.19 17.57
CA LEU A 391 -2.98 -10.20 16.46
C LEU A 391 -1.64 -10.81 16.90
N SER A 392 -1.14 -11.77 16.13
CA SER A 392 0.17 -12.42 16.31
C SER A 392 0.97 -12.29 15.01
N GLY A 393 2.11 -11.58 15.03
CA GLY A 393 3.00 -11.44 13.87
C GLY A 393 3.70 -12.76 13.56
N GLY A 394 4.47 -13.27 14.52
CA GLY A 394 5.11 -14.57 14.41
C GLY A 394 6.62 -14.46 14.21
N GLU A 395 7.16 -15.05 13.16
CA GLU A 395 8.57 -14.91 12.77
C GLU A 395 8.70 -13.87 11.65
N GLY A 396 9.48 -12.81 11.82
CA GLY A 396 9.71 -11.83 10.76
C GLY A 396 9.70 -10.40 11.29
N HIS A 397 9.77 -9.43 10.38
CA HIS A 397 9.64 -8.01 10.72
C HIS A 397 8.19 -7.55 10.51
N ASP A 398 7.38 -7.69 11.55
CA ASP A 398 5.94 -7.59 11.41
C ASP A 398 5.40 -6.20 11.69
N ARG A 399 4.26 -5.88 11.07
CA ARG A 399 3.51 -4.66 11.34
C ARG A 399 2.07 -5.01 11.72
N LEU A 400 1.75 -4.79 12.99
CA LEU A 400 0.43 -5.05 13.58
C LEU A 400 -0.26 -3.71 13.89
N ILE A 401 -1.53 -3.62 13.54
CA ILE A 401 -2.42 -2.49 13.85
C ILE A 401 -3.68 -3.07 14.47
N GLY A 402 -3.98 -2.71 15.73
CA GLY A 402 -5.19 -3.17 16.42
C GLY A 402 -6.42 -2.56 15.77
N GLY A 403 -6.59 -1.25 15.95
CA GLY A 403 -7.68 -0.50 15.34
C GLY A 403 -8.58 0.06 16.42
N ALA A 404 -9.88 -0.24 16.40
CA ALA A 404 -10.83 0.25 17.36
C ALA A 404 -11.34 -0.86 18.29
N GLY A 405 -11.07 -0.73 19.58
CA GLY A 405 -11.48 -1.65 20.64
C GLY A 405 -10.26 -2.06 21.47
N ASN A 406 -10.38 -3.05 22.35
CA ASN A 406 -9.28 -3.38 23.27
C ASN A 406 -8.50 -4.57 22.73
N ASP A 407 -7.39 -4.30 22.08
CA ASP A 407 -6.67 -5.27 21.27
C ASP A 407 -5.51 -5.90 22.03
N THR A 408 -5.10 -7.08 21.59
CA THR A 408 -3.88 -7.75 22.04
C THR A 408 -2.96 -8.00 20.85
N LEU A 409 -1.82 -7.32 20.82
CA LEU A 409 -0.85 -7.40 19.74
C LEU A 409 0.42 -8.08 20.23
N VAL A 410 0.84 -9.14 19.55
CA VAL A 410 2.06 -9.91 19.81
C VAL A 410 2.95 -9.86 18.56
N GLY A 411 4.07 -9.14 18.62
CA GLY A 411 5.04 -9.07 17.51
C GLY A 411 5.67 -10.42 17.24
N GLY A 412 6.32 -10.99 18.26
CA GLY A 412 6.92 -12.31 18.17
C GLY A 412 8.43 -12.21 18.03
N ALA A 413 8.98 -12.68 16.92
CA ALA A 413 10.41 -12.75 16.68
C ALA A 413 10.82 -11.87 15.49
N GLY A 414 11.43 -10.73 15.78
CA GLY A 414 12.05 -9.86 14.80
C GLY A 414 11.97 -8.41 15.23
N ASP A 415 12.25 -7.48 14.33
CA ASP A 415 12.09 -6.05 14.65
C ASP A 415 10.68 -5.60 14.22
N ASP A 416 9.76 -5.57 15.18
CA ASP A 416 8.33 -5.39 14.92
C ASP A 416 7.83 -3.97 15.20
N SER A 417 6.72 -3.61 14.56
CA SER A 417 6.00 -2.35 14.78
C SER A 417 4.54 -2.62 15.13
N LEU A 418 4.16 -2.33 16.37
CA LEU A 418 2.80 -2.51 16.88
C LEU A 418 2.16 -1.14 17.16
N LEU A 419 0.91 -0.98 16.74
CA LEU A 419 0.07 0.20 16.93
C LEU A 419 -1.28 -0.25 17.48
N GLY A 420 -1.62 0.09 18.72
CA GLY A 420 -2.91 -0.26 19.33
C GLY A 420 -4.08 0.52 18.72
N ASP A 421 -3.85 1.83 18.49
CA ASP A 421 -4.83 2.80 18.02
C ASP A 421 -5.86 3.18 19.09
N ALA A 422 -7.13 2.80 19.02
CA ALA A 422 -8.16 3.31 19.92
C ALA A 422 -8.67 2.23 20.87
N GLY A 423 -8.38 2.34 22.16
CA GLY A 423 -8.84 1.39 23.17
C GLY A 423 -7.84 1.23 24.30
N SER A 424 -8.02 0.18 25.11
CA SER A 424 -7.06 -0.15 26.17
C SER A 424 -6.35 -1.44 25.78
N ASP A 425 -5.20 -1.28 25.14
CA ASP A 425 -4.55 -2.34 24.39
C ASP A 425 -3.45 -3.04 25.18
N VAL A 426 -3.11 -4.26 24.78
CA VAL A 426 -1.97 -5.02 25.31
C VAL A 426 -0.97 -5.25 24.20
N LEU A 427 0.21 -4.64 24.30
CA LEU A 427 1.26 -4.72 23.30
C LEU A 427 2.46 -5.50 23.83
N MET A 428 2.79 -6.60 23.16
CA MET A 428 3.93 -7.48 23.42
C MET A 428 4.86 -7.49 22.21
N GLY A 429 6.01 -6.82 22.31
CA GLY A 429 6.96 -6.79 21.21
C GLY A 429 7.69 -8.12 20.99
N GLY A 430 7.84 -8.96 22.02
CA GLY A 430 8.63 -10.18 21.90
C GLY A 430 10.14 -9.92 21.73
N ALA A 431 10.81 -10.79 20.98
CA ALA A 431 12.24 -10.69 20.72
C ALA A 431 12.54 -9.70 19.59
N GLY A 432 13.60 -8.90 19.73
CA GLY A 432 14.09 -7.99 18.70
C GLY A 432 13.91 -6.51 19.05
N SER A 433 14.13 -5.62 18.09
CA SER A 433 14.15 -4.17 18.31
C SER A 433 12.81 -3.54 17.93
N ASN A 434 11.88 -3.57 18.88
CA ASN A 434 10.46 -3.30 18.62
C ASN A 434 10.07 -1.83 18.81
N ARG A 435 9.02 -1.41 18.12
CA ARG A 435 8.39 -0.09 18.25
C ARG A 435 6.93 -0.29 18.62
N LEU A 436 6.54 0.15 19.81
CA LEU A 436 5.18 0.04 20.33
C LEU A 436 4.59 1.43 20.53
N THR A 437 3.38 1.63 20.03
CA THR A 437 2.58 2.84 20.21
C THR A 437 1.21 2.39 20.70
N GLY A 438 0.80 2.83 21.89
CA GLY A 438 -0.47 2.43 22.50
C GLY A 438 -1.65 3.07 21.79
N GLY A 439 -1.66 4.41 21.75
CA GLY A 439 -2.70 5.20 21.13
C GLY A 439 -3.62 5.87 22.16
N GLU A 440 -4.93 5.85 21.90
CA GLU A 440 -5.95 6.43 22.78
C GLU A 440 -6.44 5.40 23.81
N GLY A 441 -6.14 5.61 25.09
CA GLY A 441 -6.74 4.86 26.19
C GLY A 441 -5.68 4.42 27.18
N ALA A 442 -6.00 3.41 28.01
CA ALA A 442 -5.12 2.97 29.08
C ALA A 442 -4.39 1.69 28.67
N ASP A 443 -3.20 1.83 28.11
CA ASP A 443 -2.51 0.73 27.44
C ASP A 443 -1.56 -0.03 28.36
N THR A 444 -1.29 -1.29 28.01
CA THR A 444 -0.32 -2.14 28.70
C THR A 444 0.79 -2.56 27.75
N PHE A 445 1.99 -2.06 28.00
CA PHE A 445 3.20 -2.46 27.30
C PHE A 445 3.89 -3.58 28.08
N ARG A 446 3.75 -4.81 27.60
CA ARG A 446 4.30 -6.00 28.27
C ARG A 446 5.66 -6.37 27.71
N PHE A 447 6.61 -6.54 28.62
CA PHE A 447 7.96 -7.01 28.34
C PHE A 447 8.01 -8.50 28.71
N ASP A 448 8.16 -9.35 27.71
CA ASP A 448 8.11 -10.81 27.78
C ASP A 448 9.37 -11.48 27.20
N ALA A 449 10.37 -10.67 26.83
CA ALA A 449 11.67 -11.13 26.34
C ALA A 449 12.82 -10.45 27.09
N PRO A 450 13.97 -11.13 27.26
CA PRO A 450 15.13 -10.53 27.93
C PRO A 450 15.73 -9.43 27.06
N GLY A 451 15.88 -8.22 27.62
CA GLY A 451 16.52 -7.10 26.92
C GLY A 451 18.01 -7.33 26.60
N GLY A 452 18.61 -6.44 25.80
CA GLY A 452 20.03 -6.50 25.48
C GLY A 452 20.39 -5.85 24.15
N LYS A 453 21.63 -6.07 23.66
CA LYS A 453 22.01 -5.59 22.33
C LYS A 453 21.22 -6.35 21.26
N GLY A 454 20.37 -5.65 20.54
CA GLY A 454 19.51 -6.23 19.49
C GLY A 454 18.16 -6.74 20.00
N ASN A 455 17.85 -6.57 21.30
CA ASN A 455 16.51 -6.82 21.84
C ASN A 455 16.10 -5.62 22.72
N LEU A 456 15.40 -4.67 22.11
CA LEU A 456 15.09 -3.36 22.70
C LEU A 456 13.72 -2.87 22.26
N THR A 457 12.79 -2.77 23.21
CA THR A 457 11.46 -2.22 22.96
C THR A 457 11.45 -0.70 23.14
N ARG A 458 10.92 0.03 22.15
CA ARG A 458 10.74 1.48 22.20
C ARG A 458 9.27 1.82 22.34
N LEU A 459 8.90 2.48 23.43
CA LEU A 459 7.55 3.00 23.66
C LEU A 459 7.45 4.42 23.11
N MET A 460 6.54 4.64 22.17
CA MET A 460 6.51 5.83 21.34
C MET A 460 5.65 6.96 21.91
N ASP A 461 4.67 6.65 22.76
CA ASP A 461 3.65 7.59 23.23
C ASP A 461 3.23 7.41 24.70
N PHE A 462 3.89 6.51 25.44
CA PHE A 462 3.60 6.19 26.85
C PHE A 462 3.21 7.40 27.73
N VAL A 463 2.04 7.30 28.39
CA VAL A 463 1.44 8.30 29.26
C VAL A 463 1.40 7.81 30.72
N SER A 464 2.24 8.40 31.58
CA SER A 464 2.28 8.04 33.01
C SER A 464 0.96 8.33 33.73
N GLY A 465 0.52 7.38 34.57
CA GLY A 465 -0.74 7.42 35.30
C GLY A 465 -1.97 7.00 34.49
N GLU A 466 -1.80 6.74 33.19
CA GLU A 466 -2.82 6.20 32.29
C GLU A 466 -2.37 4.81 31.82
N ASP A 467 -1.17 4.73 31.24
CA ASP A 467 -0.56 3.50 30.75
C ASP A 467 0.19 2.71 31.81
N ARG A 468 0.43 1.43 31.49
CA ARG A 468 1.14 0.46 32.29
C ARG A 468 2.34 -0.14 31.53
N ILE A 469 3.44 -0.31 32.24
CA ILE A 469 4.52 -1.22 31.87
C ILE A 469 4.37 -2.50 32.69
N GLU A 470 4.27 -3.63 32.00
CA GLU A 470 4.18 -4.95 32.62
C GLU A 470 5.45 -5.76 32.35
N LEU A 471 6.04 -6.32 33.41
CA LEU A 471 7.28 -7.09 33.34
C LEU A 471 6.96 -8.56 33.67
N ASP A 472 7.13 -9.46 32.69
CA ASP A 472 6.86 -10.88 32.87
C ASP A 472 7.78 -11.49 33.94
N GLY A 473 7.20 -12.03 35.02
CA GLY A 473 7.93 -12.60 36.15
C GLY A 473 8.75 -13.84 35.81
N ALA A 474 8.42 -14.56 34.72
CA ALA A 474 9.22 -15.67 34.23
C ALA A 474 10.53 -15.19 33.56
N VAL A 475 10.55 -13.96 33.03
CA VAL A 475 11.74 -13.31 32.44
C VAL A 475 12.49 -12.51 33.49
N PHE A 476 11.78 -11.71 34.26
CA PHE A 476 12.31 -10.78 35.26
C PHE A 476 12.23 -11.37 36.68
N THR A 477 12.80 -12.56 36.84
CA THR A 477 12.66 -13.42 38.03
C THR A 477 13.05 -12.81 39.38
N ALA A 478 13.77 -11.69 39.42
CA ALA A 478 14.11 -10.96 40.65
C ALA A 478 13.01 -10.04 41.18
N LEU A 479 11.89 -9.85 40.46
CA LEU A 479 10.88 -8.83 40.81
C LEU A 479 9.85 -9.28 41.87
N GLY A 480 9.79 -10.57 42.21
CA GLY A 480 8.90 -11.09 43.25
C GLY A 480 7.55 -11.55 42.71
N ASP A 481 6.51 -11.43 43.53
CA ASP A 481 5.15 -11.89 43.23
C ASP A 481 4.43 -10.92 42.26
N ASP A 482 3.44 -11.44 41.52
CA ASP A 482 2.58 -10.67 40.61
C ASP A 482 1.89 -9.48 41.30
N GLY A 483 1.81 -8.36 40.58
CA GLY A 483 1.17 -7.14 41.03
C GLY A 483 2.00 -5.88 40.78
N GLN A 484 1.56 -4.76 41.34
CA GLN A 484 2.26 -3.50 41.22
C GLN A 484 3.67 -3.59 41.83
N LEU A 485 4.67 -3.12 41.10
CA LEU A 485 6.06 -3.14 41.55
C LEU A 485 6.21 -2.39 42.88
N SER A 486 7.02 -2.95 43.78
CA SER A 486 7.30 -2.29 45.05
C SER A 486 8.13 -1.02 44.84
N ALA A 487 7.88 0.02 45.64
CA ALA A 487 8.69 1.25 45.62
C ALA A 487 10.17 1.01 45.94
N GLU A 488 10.50 -0.07 46.67
CA GLU A 488 11.87 -0.46 47.00
C GLU A 488 12.58 -1.08 45.78
N SER A 489 11.81 -1.68 44.86
CA SER A 489 12.31 -2.32 43.65
C SER A 489 12.54 -1.37 42.47
N PHE A 490 12.09 -0.12 42.60
CA PHE A 490 12.21 0.91 41.56
C PHE A 490 13.28 1.96 41.91
N GLY A 491 14.10 2.31 40.94
CA GLY A 491 15.14 3.34 41.07
C GLY A 491 15.15 4.34 39.92
N LEU A 492 15.62 5.55 40.21
CA LEU A 492 15.83 6.59 39.19
C LEU A 492 17.30 6.68 38.80
N GLY A 493 17.54 6.83 37.51
CA GLY A 493 18.86 6.88 36.88
C GLY A 493 19.30 5.53 36.30
N ARG A 494 20.60 5.43 36.01
CA ARG A 494 21.18 4.29 35.27
C ARG A 494 21.83 3.23 36.17
N THR A 495 21.82 3.42 37.47
CA THR A 495 22.54 2.58 38.42
C THR A 495 21.73 2.43 39.69
N ALA A 496 21.49 1.19 40.10
CA ALA A 496 20.84 0.88 41.36
C ALA A 496 21.66 1.45 42.52
N THR A 497 20.96 2.07 43.48
CA THR A 497 21.54 2.68 44.68
C THR A 497 21.39 1.80 45.92
N THR A 498 20.50 0.79 45.84
CA THR A 498 20.31 -0.25 46.85
C THR A 498 20.28 -1.62 46.17
N ALA A 499 20.35 -2.69 46.96
CA ALA A 499 20.38 -4.05 46.43
C ALA A 499 18.98 -4.54 45.98
N GLU A 500 17.95 -3.85 46.44
CA GLU A 500 16.54 -4.15 46.18
C GLU A 500 16.06 -3.53 44.86
N GLN A 501 16.77 -2.53 44.33
CA GLN A 501 16.40 -1.83 43.11
C GLN A 501 16.73 -2.66 41.86
N HIS A 502 15.71 -3.28 41.29
CA HIS A 502 15.82 -4.14 40.12
C HIS A 502 15.33 -3.48 38.83
N VAL A 503 14.45 -2.47 38.91
CA VAL A 503 13.98 -1.70 37.75
C VAL A 503 14.47 -0.27 37.87
N LEU A 504 15.17 0.22 36.86
CA LEU A 504 15.79 1.55 36.88
C LEU A 504 15.32 2.38 35.67
N TYR A 505 14.98 3.64 35.89
CA TYR A 505 14.54 4.54 34.83
C TYR A 505 15.38 5.82 34.75
N ASP A 506 16.02 6.05 33.60
CA ASP A 506 16.75 7.29 33.31
C ASP A 506 15.89 8.26 32.49
N LYS A 507 15.18 9.16 33.17
CA LYS A 507 14.31 10.17 32.54
C LYS A 507 15.00 11.01 31.46
N ALA A 508 16.32 11.24 31.58
CA ALA A 508 17.02 12.09 30.62
C ALA A 508 17.14 11.43 29.23
N SER A 509 17.31 10.11 29.19
CA SER A 509 17.37 9.36 27.93
C SER A 509 16.08 8.64 27.58
N GLY A 510 15.21 8.40 28.58
CA GLY A 510 14.03 7.54 28.48
C GLY A 510 14.37 6.05 28.67
N ASP A 511 15.61 5.68 29.00
CA ASP A 511 16.04 4.28 29.05
C ASP A 511 15.50 3.59 30.32
N LEU A 512 14.92 2.40 30.13
CA LEU A 512 14.50 1.49 31.18
C LEU A 512 15.51 0.33 31.29
N PHE A 513 15.95 0.05 32.51
CA PHE A 513 16.94 -0.99 32.78
C PHE A 513 16.43 -2.01 33.80
N TYR A 514 16.91 -3.24 33.65
CA TYR A 514 16.74 -4.32 34.60
C TYR A 514 18.09 -4.74 35.21
N ASP A 515 18.17 -4.72 36.54
CA ASP A 515 19.30 -5.19 37.33
C ASP A 515 18.97 -6.54 37.96
N ALA A 516 19.29 -7.63 37.26
CA ALA A 516 18.95 -8.98 37.70
C ALA A 516 19.71 -9.45 38.95
N ASP A 517 20.91 -8.90 39.23
CA ASP A 517 21.77 -9.39 40.31
C ASP A 517 21.60 -8.61 41.62
N GLY A 518 20.94 -7.44 41.57
CA GLY A 518 20.67 -6.58 42.71
C GLY A 518 21.95 -6.20 43.48
N GLN A 519 23.13 -6.23 42.85
CA GLN A 519 24.38 -5.91 43.54
C GLN A 519 24.71 -4.42 43.48
N GLY A 520 24.05 -3.66 42.60
CA GLY A 520 24.33 -2.25 42.36
C GLY A 520 25.73 -2.02 41.76
N GLY A 521 25.80 -1.34 40.62
CA GLY A 521 27.07 -0.97 39.99
C GLY A 521 27.69 -2.01 39.04
N THR A 522 27.04 -3.14 38.77
CA THR A 522 27.19 -3.93 37.53
C THR A 522 26.28 -3.35 36.44
N ALA A 523 26.50 -3.72 35.16
CA ALA A 523 25.80 -3.12 34.04
C ALA A 523 24.36 -3.67 33.94
N ALA A 524 23.41 -2.99 34.60
CA ALA A 524 21.98 -3.19 34.37
C ALA A 524 21.71 -3.24 32.87
N ILE A 525 20.91 -4.22 32.45
CA ILE A 525 20.63 -4.46 31.05
C ILE A 525 19.52 -3.50 30.65
N ARG A 526 19.73 -2.75 29.56
CA ARG A 526 18.66 -1.94 29.00
C ARG A 526 17.62 -2.86 28.39
N ILE A 527 16.38 -2.73 28.85
CA ILE A 527 15.24 -3.55 28.40
C ILE A 527 14.33 -2.77 27.46
N GLY A 528 14.25 -1.45 27.61
CA GLY A 528 13.44 -0.63 26.74
C GLY A 528 13.82 0.85 26.77
N THR A 529 13.09 1.64 26.01
CA THR A 529 13.26 3.09 25.96
C THR A 529 11.91 3.74 25.72
N LEU A 530 11.49 4.61 26.64
CA LEU A 530 10.38 5.53 26.44
C LEU A 530 10.91 6.75 25.67
N VAL A 531 10.02 7.56 25.09
CA VAL A 531 10.43 8.86 24.53
C VAL A 531 11.16 9.68 25.60
N ALA A 532 12.27 10.32 25.21
CA ALA A 532 13.11 11.03 26.17
C ALA A 532 12.34 12.14 26.89
N GLY A 533 12.44 12.17 28.22
CA GLY A 533 11.74 13.13 29.07
C GLY A 533 10.35 12.70 29.55
N THR A 534 9.83 11.55 29.09
CA THR A 534 8.58 10.97 29.59
C THR A 534 8.66 10.74 31.10
N ASP A 535 7.56 11.01 31.80
CA ASP A 535 7.45 10.66 33.22
C ASP A 535 7.18 9.16 33.36
N LEU A 536 7.80 8.52 34.35
CA LEU A 536 7.51 7.14 34.71
C LEU A 536 7.64 7.03 36.22
N SER A 537 6.61 6.46 36.84
CA SER A 537 6.53 6.25 38.27
C SER A 537 6.35 4.77 38.58
N VAL A 538 6.64 4.38 39.82
CA VAL A 538 6.45 2.98 40.24
C VAL A 538 4.97 2.55 40.21
N SER A 539 4.01 3.48 40.19
CA SER A 539 2.59 3.11 39.99
C SER A 539 2.25 2.62 38.59
N ASP A 540 3.12 2.93 37.64
CA ASP A 540 2.93 2.55 36.25
C ASP A 540 3.57 1.18 35.95
N VAL A 541 4.35 0.60 36.88
CA VAL A 541 5.12 -0.62 36.65
C VAL A 541 4.54 -1.81 37.42
N TRP A 542 4.33 -2.92 36.73
CA TRP A 542 3.70 -4.14 37.24
C TRP A 542 4.50 -5.39 36.89
N VAL A 543 4.35 -6.43 37.70
CA VAL A 543 4.89 -7.79 37.49
C VAL A 543 3.70 -8.72 37.21
N ALA A 544 3.82 -9.61 36.23
CA ALA A 544 2.74 -10.51 35.83
C ALA A 544 3.23 -11.90 35.39
#